data_AF-A0A6H3NUZ3-F1
#
_entry.id   AF-A0A6H3NUZ3-F1
#
_cell.length_a   1.000
_cell.length_b   1.000
_cell.length_c   1.000
_cell.angle_alpha   90.00
_cell.angle_beta   90.00
_cell.angle_gamma   90.00
#
_symmetry.space_group_name_H-M   'P 1'
#
loop_
_entity.id
_entity.type
_entity.pdbx_description
1 polymer ?
#
loop_
_entity_poly.entity_id
_entity_poly.type
_entity_poly.pdbx_seq_one_letter_code
_entity_poly.pdbx_strand_id
1 'polypeptide(L)'
;MKENIQSNFYDNLQRARDLAQVFLDTQTTNKTTPSLYDDDILRAAVVFLHATLEDLLRGTFKFLIGNKGPHLWKKIPLIGLTDRNQPKGFTFENLEGFKELKVKELFDKSVDEYLNYNNYNKISDICSMFKDLDINYEQFNETFPLLEKMIQRRHNIVHRADRQGALEELNFYLLPISYTDLIEWINNLDKFAVILFKSL
;
A
#
# COMPACT_ATOMS: atom_id res chain seq x y z
N MET A 1 16.62 -3.18 -10.18
CA MET A 1 15.31 -3.48 -9.55
C MET A 1 15.13 -2.72 -8.24
N LYS A 2 16.04 -2.84 -7.26
CA LYS A 2 16.03 -2.00 -6.04
C LYS A 2 15.93 -0.49 -6.35
N GLU A 3 16.77 0.00 -7.26
CA GLU A 3 16.75 1.40 -7.72
C GLU A 3 15.41 1.81 -8.34
N ASN A 4 14.77 0.93 -9.13
CA ASN A 4 13.46 1.20 -9.73
C ASN A 4 12.36 1.29 -8.65
N ILE A 5 12.40 0.41 -7.64
CA ILE A 5 11.45 0.47 -6.52
C ILE A 5 11.63 1.78 -5.76
N GLN A 6 12.88 2.17 -5.50
CA GLN A 6 13.21 3.40 -4.81
C GLN A 6 12.77 4.64 -5.61
N SER A 7 13.04 4.68 -6.92
CA SER A 7 12.59 5.77 -7.80
C SER A 7 11.08 5.87 -7.83
N ASN A 8 10.38 4.77 -8.10
CA ASN A 8 8.91 4.75 -8.15
C ASN A 8 8.29 5.20 -6.82
N PHE A 9 8.86 4.77 -5.70
CA PHE A 9 8.42 5.20 -4.37
C PHE A 9 8.55 6.72 -4.20
N TYR A 10 9.71 7.30 -4.50
CA TYR A 10 9.91 8.74 -4.33
C TYR A 10 9.09 9.57 -5.32
N ASP A 11 8.91 9.10 -6.55
CA ASP A 11 8.02 9.74 -7.52
C ASP A 11 6.57 9.76 -7.02
N ASN A 12 6.08 8.63 -6.50
CA ASN A 12 4.74 8.55 -5.91
C ASN A 12 4.63 9.37 -4.61
N LEU A 13 5.66 9.39 -3.77
CA LEU A 13 5.67 10.21 -2.57
C LEU A 13 5.62 11.70 -2.92
N GLN A 14 6.36 12.14 -3.95
CA GLN A 14 6.33 13.51 -4.45
C GLN A 14 4.94 13.88 -4.97
N ARG A 15 4.29 13.00 -5.73
CA ARG A 15 2.90 13.21 -6.18
C ARG A 15 1.92 13.40 -5.02
N ALA A 16 2.11 12.71 -3.89
CA ALA A 16 1.31 12.92 -2.68
C ALA A 16 1.58 14.30 -2.05
N ARG A 17 2.84 14.77 -2.06
CA ARG A 17 3.21 16.13 -1.62
C ARG A 17 2.61 17.19 -2.54
N ASP A 18 2.61 16.96 -3.84
CA ASP A 18 2.03 17.89 -4.82
C ASP A 18 0.52 18.05 -4.60
N LEU A 19 -0.21 16.96 -4.30
CA LEU A 19 -1.63 17.04 -3.92
C LEU A 19 -1.85 17.86 -2.64
N ALA A 20 -0.98 17.70 -1.64
CA ALA A 20 -1.02 18.51 -0.43
C ALA A 20 -0.75 20.00 -0.72
N GLN A 21 0.15 20.30 -1.67
CA GLN A 21 0.43 21.66 -2.10
C GLN A 21 -0.74 22.29 -2.85
N VAL A 22 -1.41 21.54 -3.75
CA VAL A 22 -2.62 22.00 -4.44
C VAL A 22 -3.69 22.42 -3.43
N PHE A 23 -3.87 21.68 -2.33
CA PHE A 23 -4.77 22.10 -1.25
C PHE A 23 -4.38 23.49 -0.70
N LEU A 24 -3.11 23.74 -0.37
CA LEU A 24 -2.67 25.06 0.11
C LEU A 24 -2.90 26.17 -0.92
N ASP A 25 -2.64 25.90 -2.19
CA ASP A 25 -2.79 26.86 -3.28
C ASP A 25 -4.26 27.26 -3.47
N THR A 26 -5.19 26.31 -3.28
CA THR A 26 -6.64 26.60 -3.30
C THR A 26 -7.07 27.49 -2.13
N GLN A 27 -6.49 27.32 -0.94
CA GLN A 27 -6.81 28.15 0.22
C GLN A 27 -6.30 29.59 0.08
N THR A 28 -5.09 29.77 -0.45
CA THR A 28 -4.49 31.10 -0.65
C THR A 28 -5.21 31.91 -1.71
N THR A 29 -5.71 31.25 -2.76
CA THR A 29 -6.42 31.90 -3.88
C THR A 29 -7.82 32.37 -3.49
N ASN A 30 -8.56 31.56 -2.72
CA ASN A 30 -9.98 31.84 -2.45
C ASN A 30 -10.23 32.79 -1.27
N LYS A 31 -9.24 33.04 -0.39
CA LYS A 31 -9.36 33.91 0.82
C LYS A 31 -10.59 33.63 1.71
N THR A 32 -11.21 32.47 1.55
CA THR A 32 -12.36 31.99 2.33
C THR A 32 -11.90 30.97 3.34
N THR A 33 -12.64 30.83 4.44
CA THR A 33 -12.43 29.73 5.37
C THR A 33 -12.62 28.40 4.62
N PRO A 34 -11.71 27.42 4.76
CA PRO A 34 -11.83 26.10 4.13
C PRO A 34 -13.21 25.50 4.40
N SER A 35 -13.90 25.07 3.34
CA SER A 35 -15.06 24.21 3.49
C SER A 35 -14.58 22.77 3.72
N LEU A 36 -15.43 21.94 4.35
CA LEU A 36 -15.15 20.52 4.55
C LEU A 36 -14.95 19.74 3.23
N TYR A 37 -15.38 20.32 2.10
CA TYR A 37 -15.22 19.75 0.76
C TYR A 37 -13.84 20.07 0.15
N ASP A 38 -13.21 21.17 0.57
CA ASP A 38 -11.84 21.51 0.12
C ASP A 38 -10.83 20.50 0.67
N ASP A 39 -11.14 19.90 1.83
CA ASP A 39 -10.38 18.80 2.44
C ASP A 39 -10.40 17.50 1.61
N ASP A 40 -11.27 17.37 0.60
CA ASP A 40 -11.32 16.15 -0.23
C ASP A 40 -10.05 15.94 -1.05
N ILE A 41 -9.32 17.03 -1.34
CA ILE A 41 -7.97 16.95 -1.93
C ILE A 41 -7.03 16.21 -0.98
N LEU A 42 -7.09 16.52 0.32
CA LEU A 42 -6.30 15.84 1.34
C LEU A 42 -6.75 14.37 1.50
N ARG A 43 -8.06 14.09 1.48
CA ARG A 43 -8.57 12.70 1.53
C ARG A 43 -8.10 11.87 0.35
N ALA A 44 -8.14 12.44 -0.86
CA ALA A 44 -7.60 11.80 -2.06
C ALA A 44 -6.09 11.54 -1.93
N ALA A 45 -5.34 12.50 -1.37
CA ALA A 45 -3.91 12.35 -1.11
C ALA A 45 -3.63 11.23 -0.10
N VAL A 46 -4.46 11.02 0.94
CA VAL A 46 -4.31 9.88 1.87
C VAL A 46 -4.52 8.54 1.18
N VAL A 47 -5.54 8.43 0.33
CA VAL A 47 -5.79 7.20 -0.45
C VAL A 47 -4.60 6.91 -1.37
N PHE A 48 -4.09 7.94 -2.05
CA PHE A 48 -2.93 7.82 -2.91
C PHE A 48 -1.65 7.47 -2.13
N LEU A 49 -1.42 8.08 -0.96
CA LEU A 49 -0.30 7.78 -0.08
C LEU A 49 -0.30 6.32 0.39
N HIS A 50 -1.49 5.78 0.67
CA HIS A 50 -1.60 4.36 0.98
C HIS A 50 -1.29 3.48 -0.23
N ALA A 51 -1.73 3.86 -1.44
CA ALA A 51 -1.36 3.13 -2.66
C ALA A 51 0.16 3.15 -2.88
N THR A 52 0.84 4.27 -2.55
CA THR A 52 2.31 4.37 -2.56
C THR A 52 2.96 3.37 -1.60
N LEU A 53 2.40 3.19 -0.39
CA LEU A 53 2.87 2.17 0.55
C LEU A 53 2.69 0.76 -0.03
N GLU A 54 1.51 0.42 -0.57
CA GLU A 54 1.26 -0.92 -1.11
C GLU A 54 2.17 -1.24 -2.31
N ASP A 55 2.40 -0.26 -3.20
CA ASP A 55 3.32 -0.42 -4.34
C ASP A 55 4.76 -0.67 -3.87
N LEU A 56 5.23 0.08 -2.86
CA LEU A 56 6.53 -0.17 -2.23
C LEU A 56 6.64 -1.59 -1.69
N LEU A 57 5.65 -2.04 -0.90
CA LEU A 57 5.65 -3.37 -0.29
C LEU A 57 5.61 -4.49 -1.33
N ARG A 58 4.81 -4.33 -2.39
CA ARG A 58 4.73 -5.29 -3.52
C ARG A 58 6.04 -5.34 -4.29
N GLY A 59 6.63 -4.18 -4.58
CA GLY A 59 7.94 -4.08 -5.20
C GLY A 59 9.02 -4.78 -4.38
N THR A 60 9.05 -4.53 -3.07
CA THR A 60 9.94 -5.21 -2.12
C THR A 60 9.74 -6.72 -2.11
N PHE A 61 8.50 -7.20 -2.04
CA PHE A 61 8.22 -8.63 -2.08
C PHE A 61 8.73 -9.27 -3.37
N LYS A 62 8.41 -8.67 -4.52
CA LYS A 62 8.85 -9.16 -5.83
C LYS A 62 10.37 -9.18 -5.97
N PHE A 63 11.06 -8.18 -5.41
CA PHE A 63 12.52 -8.13 -5.42
C PHE A 63 13.16 -9.23 -4.58
N LEU A 64 12.61 -9.52 -3.41
CA LEU A 64 13.22 -10.45 -2.46
C LEU A 64 12.85 -11.91 -2.68
N ILE A 65 11.65 -12.20 -3.21
CA ILE A 65 11.15 -13.58 -3.28
C ILE A 65 12.04 -14.54 -4.08
N GLY A 66 12.72 -14.04 -5.12
CA GLY A 66 13.64 -14.85 -5.92
C GLY A 66 14.78 -15.49 -5.12
N ASN A 67 15.13 -14.88 -3.98
CA ASN A 67 16.19 -15.36 -3.08
C ASN A 67 15.65 -16.16 -1.88
N LYS A 68 14.33 -16.39 -1.81
CA LYS A 68 13.70 -17.09 -0.68
C LYS A 68 13.50 -18.57 -0.98
N GLY A 69 13.54 -19.35 0.09
CA GLY A 69 13.43 -20.81 0.02
C GLY A 69 12.04 -21.29 -0.43
N PRO A 70 11.90 -22.61 -0.70
CA PRO A 70 10.67 -23.21 -1.26
C PRO A 70 9.39 -22.98 -0.42
N HIS A 71 9.54 -22.68 0.88
CA HIS A 71 8.42 -22.48 1.79
C HIS A 71 7.54 -21.29 1.41
N LEU A 72 8.12 -20.20 0.90
CA LEU A 72 7.37 -19.01 0.51
C LEU A 72 6.63 -19.23 -0.80
N TRP A 73 7.27 -19.93 -1.75
CA TRP A 73 6.66 -20.32 -3.02
C TRP A 73 5.42 -21.19 -2.86
N LYS A 74 5.32 -21.98 -1.79
CA LYS A 74 4.11 -22.76 -1.47
C LYS A 74 2.85 -21.88 -1.28
N LYS A 75 3.02 -20.60 -0.89
CA LYS A 75 1.90 -19.68 -0.70
C LYS A 75 1.40 -19.05 -2.00
N ILE A 76 2.19 -19.14 -3.08
CA ILE A 76 1.90 -18.48 -4.36
C ILE A 76 1.22 -19.49 -5.28
N PRO A 77 -0.06 -19.28 -5.64
CA PRO A 77 -0.73 -20.13 -6.60
C PRO A 77 -0.14 -19.92 -8.00
N LEU A 78 -0.36 -20.90 -8.87
CA LEU A 78 -0.13 -20.74 -10.31
C LEU A 78 -1.03 -19.62 -10.84
N ILE A 79 -0.51 -18.79 -11.75
CA ILE A 79 -1.30 -17.78 -12.45
C ILE A 79 -2.62 -18.35 -13.00
N GLY A 80 -3.73 -17.62 -12.80
CA GLY A 80 -5.10 -18.01 -13.16
C GLY A 80 -5.79 -18.88 -12.11
N LEU A 81 -5.07 -19.38 -11.10
CA LEU A 81 -5.62 -20.16 -9.99
C LEU A 81 -5.63 -19.38 -8.67
N THR A 82 -5.40 -18.07 -8.72
CA THR A 82 -5.45 -17.21 -7.55
C THR A 82 -6.90 -17.04 -7.09
N ASP A 83 -7.29 -17.82 -6.09
CA ASP A 83 -8.55 -17.65 -5.37
C ASP A 83 -8.26 -16.94 -4.04
N ARG A 84 -9.11 -15.98 -3.65
CA ARG A 84 -8.86 -15.02 -2.56
C ARG A 84 -8.57 -15.66 -1.20
N ASN A 85 -8.87 -16.96 -1.03
CA ASN A 85 -8.88 -17.59 0.27
C ASN A 85 -7.83 -18.68 0.50
N GLN A 86 -7.32 -19.42 -0.51
CA GLN A 86 -6.29 -20.45 -0.29
C GLN A 86 -5.48 -20.77 -1.55
N PRO A 87 -4.15 -20.98 -1.44
CA PRO A 87 -3.35 -21.52 -2.53
C PRO A 87 -3.86 -22.93 -2.88
N LYS A 88 -4.42 -23.09 -4.08
CA LYS A 88 -4.85 -24.39 -4.61
C LYS A 88 -3.65 -25.08 -5.24
N GLY A 89 -3.46 -26.36 -4.93
CA GLY A 89 -2.53 -27.19 -5.70
C GLY A 89 -2.94 -27.22 -7.17
N PHE A 90 -1.97 -27.32 -8.08
CA PHE A 90 -2.21 -27.45 -9.51
C PHE A 90 -1.63 -28.76 -10.02
N THR A 91 -2.12 -29.19 -11.18
CA THR A 91 -1.67 -30.37 -11.91
C THR A 91 -0.99 -29.97 -13.21
N PHE A 92 -0.32 -30.90 -13.89
CA PHE A 92 0.31 -30.61 -15.19
C PHE A 92 -0.69 -30.17 -16.27
N GLU A 93 -1.96 -30.57 -16.18
CA GLU A 93 -3.01 -30.09 -17.08
C GLU A 93 -3.16 -28.57 -17.01
N ASN A 94 -3.03 -27.98 -15.81
CA ASN A 94 -3.09 -26.53 -15.62
C ASN A 94 -1.91 -25.79 -16.27
N LEU A 95 -0.83 -26.49 -16.65
CA LEU A 95 0.32 -25.91 -17.34
C LEU A 95 0.17 -25.90 -18.86
N GLU A 96 -0.87 -26.53 -19.42
CA GLU A 96 -1.03 -26.65 -20.86
C GLU A 96 -1.09 -25.30 -21.57
N GLY A 97 -1.77 -24.32 -20.98
CA GLY A 97 -1.85 -22.95 -21.51
C GLY A 97 -0.56 -22.15 -21.44
N PHE A 98 0.48 -22.67 -20.76
CA PHE A 98 1.75 -21.98 -20.52
C PHE A 98 2.94 -22.66 -21.19
N LYS A 99 2.71 -23.63 -22.11
CA LYS A 99 3.77 -24.42 -22.78
C LYS A 99 4.84 -23.56 -23.47
N GLU A 100 4.44 -22.40 -24.01
CA GLU A 100 5.34 -21.48 -24.71
C GLU A 100 6.06 -20.50 -23.76
N LEU A 101 5.68 -20.44 -22.48
CA LEU A 101 6.30 -19.55 -21.51
C LEU A 101 7.58 -20.16 -20.95
N LYS A 102 8.57 -19.29 -20.72
CA LYS A 102 9.74 -19.68 -19.93
C LYS A 102 9.30 -19.92 -18.49
N VAL A 103 9.90 -20.92 -17.83
CA VAL A 103 9.63 -21.23 -16.41
C VAL A 103 9.74 -19.97 -15.55
N LYS A 104 10.80 -19.16 -15.73
CA LYS A 104 10.96 -17.90 -14.99
C LYS A 104 9.77 -16.94 -15.19
N GLU A 105 9.29 -16.82 -16.42
CA GLU A 105 8.17 -15.92 -16.73
C GLU A 105 6.87 -16.41 -16.07
N LEU A 106 6.66 -17.73 -16.01
CA LEU A 106 5.52 -18.30 -15.29
C LEU A 106 5.57 -17.96 -13.80
N PHE A 107 6.75 -18.05 -13.17
CA PHE A 107 6.95 -17.67 -11.78
C PHE A 107 6.70 -16.17 -11.58
N ASP A 108 7.30 -15.31 -12.42
CA ASP A 108 7.14 -13.86 -12.33
C ASP A 108 5.65 -13.45 -12.44
N LYS A 109 4.91 -14.01 -13.41
CA LYS A 109 3.49 -13.72 -13.58
C LYS A 109 2.61 -14.25 -12.44
N SER A 110 2.96 -15.41 -11.87
CA SER A 110 2.25 -15.97 -10.72
C SER A 110 2.45 -15.11 -9.46
N VAL A 111 3.67 -14.59 -9.26
CA VAL A 111 3.97 -13.61 -8.21
C VAL A 111 3.20 -12.31 -8.42
N ASP A 112 3.07 -11.85 -9.66
CA ASP A 112 2.34 -10.62 -9.99
C ASP A 112 0.81 -10.75 -9.81
N GLU A 113 0.24 -11.94 -9.99
CA GLU A 113 -1.20 -12.19 -9.77
C GLU A 113 -1.56 -12.50 -8.31
N TYR A 114 -0.75 -13.30 -7.60
CA TYR A 114 -0.56 -13.09 -6.15
C TYR A 114 -0.09 -11.63 -5.97
N LEU A 115 0.16 -11.02 -4.82
CA LEU A 115 0.39 -9.55 -4.77
C LEU A 115 -0.80 -8.68 -5.27
N ASN A 116 -1.30 -8.76 -6.51
CA ASN A 116 -2.51 -8.07 -7.00
C ASN A 116 -3.70 -8.22 -6.04
N TYR A 117 -3.88 -9.39 -5.45
CA TYR A 117 -4.92 -9.64 -4.45
C TYR A 117 -4.49 -9.47 -2.98
N ASN A 118 -3.21 -9.20 -2.70
CA ASN A 118 -2.73 -8.96 -1.34
C ASN A 118 -2.80 -7.48 -0.98
N ASN A 119 -3.63 -7.16 0.00
CA ASN A 119 -3.77 -5.80 0.50
C ASN A 119 -3.08 -5.67 1.86
N TYR A 120 -2.44 -4.53 2.10
CA TYR A 120 -1.74 -4.27 3.37
C TYR A 120 -2.59 -3.35 4.23
N ASN A 121 -3.68 -3.90 4.76
CA ASN A 121 -4.75 -3.12 5.37
C ASN A 121 -4.55 -2.86 6.87
N LYS A 122 -3.46 -3.36 7.47
CA LYS A 122 -3.08 -3.20 8.88
C LYS A 122 -1.61 -3.51 9.06
N ILE A 123 -0.99 -3.00 10.14
CA ILE A 123 0.43 -3.27 10.42
C ILE A 123 0.75 -4.77 10.53
N SER A 124 -0.17 -5.60 11.02
CA SER A 124 0.09 -7.05 11.13
C SER A 124 0.24 -7.75 9.79
N ASP A 125 -0.35 -7.23 8.70
CA ASP A 125 -0.14 -7.75 7.35
C ASP A 125 1.30 -7.44 6.88
N ILE A 126 1.78 -6.22 7.15
CA ILE A 126 3.15 -5.78 6.85
C ILE A 126 4.17 -6.61 7.64
N CYS A 127 3.95 -6.80 8.94
CA CYS A 127 4.83 -7.64 9.77
C CYS A 127 4.86 -9.09 9.31
N SER A 128 3.71 -9.64 8.89
CA SER A 128 3.64 -11.01 8.34
C SER A 128 4.45 -11.13 7.05
N MET A 129 4.35 -10.14 6.17
CA MET A 129 5.16 -10.06 4.95
C MET A 129 6.65 -9.95 5.28
N PHE A 130 7.04 -9.07 6.20
CA PHE A 130 8.44 -8.92 6.62
C PHE A 130 9.00 -10.20 7.21
N LYS A 131 8.22 -10.92 8.02
CA LYS A 131 8.61 -12.24 8.53
C LYS A 131 8.83 -13.25 7.42
N ASP A 132 7.93 -13.30 6.43
CA ASP A 132 8.07 -14.17 5.25
C ASP A 132 9.30 -13.84 4.40
N LEU A 133 9.75 -12.58 4.43
CA LEU A 133 10.91 -12.09 3.70
C LEU A 133 12.18 -11.99 4.56
N ASP A 134 12.19 -12.55 5.77
CA ASP A 134 13.29 -12.45 6.75
C ASP A 134 13.78 -11.00 7.02
N ILE A 135 12.88 -10.03 6.93
CA ILE A 135 13.14 -8.63 7.32
C ILE A 135 12.82 -8.51 8.81
N ASN A 136 13.78 -8.02 9.61
CA ASN A 136 13.50 -7.68 11.01
C ASN A 136 12.51 -6.51 11.04
N TYR A 137 11.27 -6.74 11.48
CA TYR A 137 10.25 -5.69 11.52
C TYR A 137 10.36 -4.77 12.74
N GLU A 138 11.16 -5.12 13.76
CA GLU A 138 11.28 -4.34 15.00
C GLU A 138 11.89 -2.94 14.77
N GLN A 139 12.76 -2.81 13.77
CA GLN A 139 13.35 -1.53 13.37
C GLN A 139 12.33 -0.50 12.87
N PHE A 140 11.09 -0.92 12.58
CA PHE A 140 10.01 -0.05 12.12
C PHE A 140 9.05 0.36 13.24
N ASN A 141 9.26 -0.10 14.48
CA ASN A 141 8.34 0.12 15.61
C ASN A 141 7.99 1.60 15.83
N GLU A 142 8.93 2.52 15.60
CA GLU A 142 8.69 3.96 15.71
C GLU A 142 7.74 4.50 14.64
N THR A 143 7.70 3.88 13.45
CA THR A 143 6.89 4.34 12.32
C THR A 143 5.49 3.74 12.30
N PHE A 144 5.29 2.58 12.93
CA PHE A 144 4.02 1.85 12.91
C PHE A 144 2.82 2.61 13.48
N PRO A 145 2.92 3.36 14.60
CA PRO A 145 1.76 4.07 15.14
C PRO A 145 1.15 5.08 14.17
N LEU A 146 1.98 5.87 13.48
CA LEU A 146 1.52 6.85 12.48
C LEU A 146 1.08 6.17 11.19
N LEU A 147 1.76 5.10 10.78
CA LEU A 147 1.37 4.33 9.60
C LEU A 147 0.01 3.66 9.78
N GLU A 148 -0.26 3.08 10.95
CA GLU A 148 -1.56 2.49 11.30
C GLU A 148 -2.67 3.55 11.26
N LYS A 149 -2.44 4.76 11.80
CA LYS A 149 -3.42 5.87 11.69
C LYS A 149 -3.73 6.23 10.24
N MET A 150 -2.71 6.34 9.39
CA MET A 150 -2.87 6.60 7.95
C MET A 150 -3.69 5.49 7.27
N ILE A 151 -3.37 4.22 7.55
CA ILE A 151 -4.09 3.06 7.01
C ILE A 151 -5.56 3.06 7.47
N GLN A 152 -5.82 3.29 8.75
CA GLN A 152 -7.19 3.37 9.30
C GLN A 152 -7.97 4.53 8.67
N ARG A 153 -7.33 5.69 8.49
CA ARG A 153 -7.97 6.83 7.83
C ARG A 153 -8.32 6.52 6.38
N ARG A 154 -7.43 5.87 5.62
CA ARG A 154 -7.72 5.38 4.26
C ARG A 154 -8.94 4.46 4.24
N HIS A 155 -9.07 3.53 5.18
CA HIS A 155 -10.25 2.66 5.27
C HIS A 155 -11.54 3.44 5.48
N ASN A 156 -11.51 4.44 6.36
CA ASN A 156 -12.68 5.28 6.60
C ASN A 156 -13.06 6.11 5.36
N ILE A 157 -12.07 6.68 4.67
CA ILE A 157 -12.29 7.43 3.41
C ILE A 157 -12.93 6.52 2.35
N VAL A 158 -12.33 5.37 2.07
CA VAL A 158 -12.76 4.50 0.96
C VAL A 158 -14.08 3.78 1.26
N HIS A 159 -14.33 3.34 2.50
CA HIS A 159 -15.53 2.56 2.82
C HIS A 159 -16.68 3.38 3.37
N ARG A 160 -16.42 4.58 3.92
CA ARG A 160 -17.44 5.41 4.57
C ARG A 160 -17.46 6.85 4.06
N ALA A 161 -16.77 7.17 2.97
CA ALA A 161 -16.59 8.54 2.47
C ALA A 161 -16.11 9.49 3.58
N ASP A 162 -15.30 8.95 4.49
CA ASP A 162 -14.75 9.64 5.66
C ASP A 162 -15.78 10.17 6.69
N ARG A 163 -16.99 9.59 6.67
CA ARG A 163 -18.09 9.98 7.56
C ARG A 163 -18.07 9.20 8.87
N GLN A 164 -18.27 9.90 9.99
CA GLN A 164 -18.49 9.33 11.31
C GLN A 164 -19.96 9.49 11.74
N GLY A 165 -20.49 8.48 12.47
CA GLY A 165 -21.89 8.42 12.92
C GLY A 165 -22.49 7.01 12.81
N ALA A 166 -23.66 6.81 13.39
CA ALA A 166 -24.46 5.59 13.23
C ALA A 166 -25.30 5.68 11.95
N LEU A 167 -25.40 4.58 11.19
CA LEU A 167 -26.21 4.52 9.96
C LEU A 167 -27.69 4.86 10.21
N GLU A 168 -28.16 4.62 11.43
CA GLU A 168 -29.56 4.78 11.84
C GLU A 168 -29.96 6.23 12.14
N GLU A 169 -29.01 7.08 12.52
CA GLU A 169 -29.32 8.45 12.99
C GLU A 169 -29.31 9.50 11.87
N LEU A 170 -28.89 9.14 10.64
CA LEU A 170 -28.69 10.03 9.48
C LEU A 170 -27.80 11.28 9.73
N ASN A 171 -27.30 11.47 10.95
CA ASN A 171 -26.35 12.50 11.34
C ASN A 171 -24.94 12.02 11.05
N PHE A 172 -24.47 12.36 9.85
CA PHE A 172 -23.08 12.13 9.44
C PHE A 172 -22.33 13.45 9.43
N TYR A 173 -21.20 13.48 10.11
CA TYR A 173 -20.21 14.55 9.92
C TYR A 173 -18.96 13.97 9.26
N LEU A 174 -18.34 14.78 8.38
CA LEU A 174 -17.04 14.47 7.82
C LEU A 174 -15.99 14.64 8.89
N LEU A 175 -15.09 13.67 9.01
CA LEU A 175 -13.94 13.82 9.88
C LEU A 175 -13.03 14.92 9.33
N PRO A 176 -12.57 15.87 10.15
CA PRO A 176 -11.57 16.85 9.71
C PRO A 176 -10.26 16.14 9.36
N ILE A 177 -9.52 16.71 8.41
CA ILE A 177 -8.15 16.33 8.06
C ILE A 177 -7.39 17.62 7.79
N SER A 178 -6.22 17.78 8.42
CA SER A 178 -5.38 18.95 8.18
C SER A 178 -4.24 18.63 7.21
N TYR A 179 -3.74 19.67 6.56
CA TYR A 179 -2.48 19.60 5.81
C TYR A 179 -1.34 19.05 6.68
N THR A 180 -1.27 19.47 7.94
CA THR A 180 -0.26 19.02 8.90
C THR A 180 -0.32 17.51 9.14
N ASP A 181 -1.54 16.94 9.31
CA ASP A 181 -1.71 15.50 9.49
C ASP A 181 -1.19 14.73 8.27
N LEU A 182 -1.53 15.19 7.07
CA LEU A 182 -1.06 14.56 5.83
C LEU A 182 0.46 14.63 5.70
N ILE A 183 1.08 15.79 5.96
CA ILE A 183 2.54 15.93 5.90
C ILE A 183 3.23 15.04 6.94
N GLU A 184 2.67 14.91 8.14
CA GLU A 184 3.17 14.00 9.17
C GLU A 184 3.17 12.55 8.66
N TRP A 185 2.07 12.09 8.02
CA TRP A 185 2.00 10.76 7.44
C TRP A 185 2.96 10.56 6.26
N ILE A 186 3.11 11.55 5.38
CA ILE A 186 4.07 11.48 4.27
C ILE A 186 5.50 11.34 4.80
N ASN A 187 5.89 12.15 5.78
CA ASN A 187 7.23 12.11 6.37
C ASN A 187 7.47 10.80 7.14
N ASN A 188 6.44 10.27 7.81
CA ASN A 188 6.54 8.97 8.45
C ASN A 188 6.70 7.83 7.44
N LEU A 189 5.99 7.88 6.30
CA LEU A 189 6.15 6.89 5.24
C LEU A 189 7.52 6.98 4.58
N ASP A 190 8.07 8.18 4.40
CA ASP A 190 9.44 8.40 3.94
C ASP A 190 10.45 7.75 4.90
N LYS A 191 10.33 8.02 6.21
CA LYS A 191 11.17 7.39 7.24
C LYS A 191 11.06 5.86 7.19
N PHE A 192 9.85 5.32 7.05
CA PHE A 192 9.62 3.89 6.89
C PHE A 192 10.36 3.33 5.66
N ALA A 193 10.25 3.98 4.50
CA ALA A 193 10.91 3.56 3.28
C ALA A 193 12.44 3.63 3.37
N VAL A 194 13.00 4.68 4.00
CA VAL A 194 14.44 4.78 4.24
C VAL A 194 14.97 3.61 5.08
N ILE A 195 14.23 3.22 6.14
CA ILE A 195 14.59 2.05 6.96
C ILE A 195 14.50 0.76 6.12
N LEU A 196 13.46 0.64 5.29
CA LEU A 196 13.27 -0.52 4.42
C LEU A 196 14.39 -0.64 3.40
N PHE A 197 14.74 0.41 2.68
CA PHE A 197 15.79 0.38 1.65
C PHE A 197 17.18 0.08 2.22
N LYS A 198 17.44 0.41 3.48
CA LYS A 198 18.67 0.02 4.21
C LYS A 198 18.69 -1.47 4.57
N SER A 199 17.51 -2.09 4.68
CA SER A 199 17.34 -3.50 5.02
C SER A 199 17.32 -4.43 3.80
N LEU A 200 17.14 -3.86 2.61
CA LEU A 200 17.20 -4.54 1.31
C LEU A 200 18.63 -4.67 0.79
#